data_AF-I3C3B2-F1
#
_entry.id   AF-I3C3B2-F1
#
_cell.length_a   1.000
_cell.length_b   1.000
_cell.length_c   1.000
_cell.angle_alpha   90.00
_cell.angle_beta   90.00
_cell.angle_gamma   90.00
#
_symmetry.space_group_name_H-M   'P 1'
#
loop_
_entity.id
_entity.type
_entity.pdbx_description
1 polymer ?
#
loop_
_entity_poly.entity_id
_entity_poly.type
_entity_poly.pdbx_seq_one_letter_code
_entity_poly.pdbx_strand_id
1 'polypeptide(L)'
;MNQLKSLKQQRIELIKTTPNIIISEDEVIQESHGNFIEANTSKVTLEHLKKDCIIPVFSKDNETTISHYEFVNSIHSAISEIFSNSLILKPDIRVSHVIKGRVPTAIGKPAKELLDHEKTIYWERMAFMFELPEITRVINGNKLTLMVGGVRAYNLENLYSKKGMEKFKIFIGFKNMVCCNMCISTDGYFGELRVSAIDQLIEKSLELFSTYNVERHMEAMEFLGKHQISERQFAHLMGKLKMASHAPKLSNREKGVFDINDGQINNVIKNYYTDDNFCKGMDNSLNLWNLYNLFTGANKSSYIHNNIDRNVGSFEFCTSLANSLDSNVGNWFLN
;
A
#
# COMPACT_ATOMS: atom_id res chain seq x y z
N MET A 1 23.81 -2.10 -3.23
CA MET A 1 24.35 -2.54 -4.55
C MET A 1 24.79 -4.01 -4.61
N ASN A 2 25.37 -4.62 -3.57
CA ASN A 2 25.90 -6.00 -3.63
C ASN A 2 24.84 -7.12 -3.45
N GLN A 3 23.76 -6.89 -2.69
CA GLN A 3 22.69 -7.89 -2.54
C GLN A 3 21.86 -8.07 -3.83
N LEU A 4 21.52 -6.99 -4.55
CA LEU A 4 20.88 -7.10 -5.88
C LEU A 4 21.80 -7.70 -6.96
N LYS A 5 23.13 -7.59 -6.81
CA LYS A 5 24.10 -8.26 -7.69
C LYS A 5 24.18 -9.76 -7.43
N SER A 6 23.98 -10.21 -6.19
CA SER A 6 23.91 -11.64 -5.84
C SER A 6 22.78 -12.38 -6.58
N LEU A 7 21.61 -11.74 -6.68
CA LEU A 7 20.47 -12.24 -7.45
C LEU A 7 20.73 -12.30 -8.98
N LYS A 8 21.68 -11.51 -9.50
CA LYS A 8 22.10 -11.59 -10.92
C LYS A 8 22.93 -12.85 -11.21
N GLN A 9 23.70 -13.34 -10.25
CA GLN A 9 24.69 -14.39 -10.50
C GLN A 9 24.06 -15.78 -10.57
N GLN A 10 22.99 -16.02 -9.81
CA GLN A 10 22.19 -17.26 -9.88
C GLN A 10 21.38 -17.39 -11.19
N ARG A 11 21.09 -16.29 -11.91
CA ARG A 11 20.30 -16.31 -13.16
C ARG A 11 21.13 -16.67 -14.41
N ILE A 12 22.45 -16.45 -14.39
CA ILE A 12 23.30 -16.65 -15.59
C ILE A 12 23.58 -18.13 -15.87
N GLU A 13 23.51 -19.01 -14.86
CA GLU A 13 23.76 -20.45 -15.06
C GLU A 13 22.56 -21.22 -15.62
N LEU A 14 21.32 -20.72 -15.48
CA LEU A 14 20.11 -21.46 -15.89
C LEU A 14 19.65 -21.19 -17.34
N ILE A 15 20.15 -20.14 -18.00
CA ILE A 15 19.62 -19.68 -19.32
C ILE A 15 20.34 -20.33 -20.52
N LYS A 16 21.41 -21.11 -20.31
CA LYS A 16 22.22 -21.66 -21.43
C LYS A 16 21.61 -22.85 -22.17
N THR A 17 20.40 -23.30 -21.87
CA THR A 17 19.78 -24.41 -22.60
C THR A 17 18.30 -24.16 -22.85
N THR A 18 17.95 -23.83 -24.10
CA THR A 18 16.80 -24.30 -24.93
C THR A 18 16.33 -23.20 -25.90
N PRO A 19 16.05 -23.49 -27.19
CA PRO A 19 16.00 -22.47 -28.24
C PRO A 19 14.60 -21.89 -28.51
N ASN A 20 14.64 -20.62 -28.97
CA ASN A 20 13.66 -19.77 -29.63
C ASN A 20 12.27 -20.33 -29.97
N ILE A 21 11.23 -19.70 -29.42
CA ILE A 21 9.88 -19.63 -29.97
C ILE A 21 9.55 -18.15 -30.19
N ILE A 22 9.27 -17.78 -31.44
CA ILE A 22 8.83 -16.45 -31.86
C ILE A 22 7.31 -16.35 -31.61
N ILE A 23 6.86 -15.37 -30.82
CA ILE A 23 5.44 -15.06 -30.62
C ILE A 23 5.20 -13.62 -31.08
N SER A 24 4.14 -13.45 -31.88
CA SER A 24 3.70 -12.25 -32.59
C SER A 24 3.35 -11.05 -31.71
N GLU A 25 3.63 -9.85 -32.24
CA GLU A 25 3.42 -8.50 -31.67
C GLU A 25 1.92 -8.09 -31.60
N ASP A 26 1.16 -8.71 -30.71
CA ASP A 26 0.03 -8.03 -30.09
C ASP A 26 0.44 -7.75 -28.63
N GLU A 27 0.67 -6.48 -28.29
CA GLU A 27 0.94 -6.06 -26.90
C GLU A 27 -0.23 -6.50 -26.01
N VAL A 28 -0.10 -7.66 -25.37
CA VAL A 28 -0.96 -8.06 -24.26
C VAL A 28 -0.77 -7.01 -23.17
N ILE A 29 -1.70 -6.06 -23.09
CA ILE A 29 -1.71 -5.04 -22.03
C ILE A 29 -1.86 -5.77 -20.71
N GLN A 30 -0.75 -5.98 -20.00
CA GLN A 30 -0.76 -6.65 -18.71
C GLN A 30 -1.21 -5.65 -17.63
N GLU A 31 -2.45 -5.81 -17.15
CA GLU A 31 -2.99 -5.08 -16.01
C GLU A 31 -2.78 -5.85 -14.70
N SER A 32 -2.63 -5.11 -13.59
CA SER A 32 -2.66 -5.70 -12.25
C SER A 32 -4.04 -6.32 -11.97
N HIS A 33 -4.06 -7.57 -11.51
CA HIS A 33 -5.29 -8.28 -11.15
C HIS A 33 -5.67 -8.05 -9.68
N GLY A 34 -6.97 -7.89 -9.40
CA GLY A 34 -7.51 -7.70 -8.06
C GLY A 34 -7.41 -6.27 -7.51
N ASN A 35 -8.11 -5.99 -6.42
CA ASN A 35 -8.14 -4.65 -5.81
C ASN A 35 -7.23 -4.61 -4.57
N PHE A 36 -6.29 -3.66 -4.52
CA PHE A 36 -5.47 -3.42 -3.32
C PHE A 36 -6.19 -2.57 -2.27
N ILE A 37 -7.22 -1.82 -2.69
CA ILE A 37 -8.15 -1.07 -1.83
C ILE A 37 -9.56 -1.09 -2.45
N GLU A 38 -10.57 -1.26 -1.61
CA GLU A 38 -11.95 -1.52 -2.08
C GLU A 38 -12.96 -0.53 -1.54
N ALA A 39 -12.91 -0.18 -0.25
CA ALA A 39 -13.97 0.65 0.33
C ALA A 39 -13.93 2.10 -0.15
N ASN A 40 -15.08 2.58 -0.62
CA ASN A 40 -15.32 3.99 -0.96
C ASN A 40 -14.34 4.57 -1.99
N THR A 41 -13.85 3.74 -2.92
CA THR A 41 -12.98 4.17 -4.01
C THR A 41 -13.57 3.84 -5.38
N SER A 42 -13.09 4.54 -6.41
CA SER A 42 -13.38 4.25 -7.82
C SER A 42 -12.07 4.01 -8.55
N LYS A 43 -12.04 3.04 -9.48
CA LYS A 43 -10.90 2.79 -10.37
C LYS A 43 -10.91 3.84 -11.48
N VAL A 44 -9.77 4.45 -11.76
CA VAL A 44 -9.59 5.40 -12.87
C VAL A 44 -8.31 5.08 -13.65
N THR A 45 -8.17 5.65 -14.85
CA THR A 45 -6.97 5.48 -15.67
C THR A 45 -5.99 6.65 -15.43
N LEU A 46 -4.71 6.43 -15.77
CA LEU A 46 -3.73 7.51 -15.76
C LEU A 46 -4.10 8.63 -16.76
N GLU A 47 -4.69 8.25 -17.90
CA GLU A 47 -5.18 9.20 -18.90
C GLU A 47 -6.31 10.09 -18.38
N HIS A 48 -7.23 9.54 -17.58
CA HIS A 48 -8.27 10.32 -16.91
C HIS A 48 -7.67 11.40 -16.01
N LEU A 49 -6.68 11.04 -15.20
CA LEU A 49 -5.97 12.00 -14.33
C LEU A 49 -5.23 13.09 -15.13
N LYS A 50 -4.80 12.79 -16.36
CA LYS A 50 -4.08 13.71 -17.24
C LYS A 50 -5.01 14.68 -17.99
N LYS A 51 -6.11 14.16 -18.53
CA LYS A 51 -6.95 14.86 -19.52
C LYS A 51 -8.22 15.44 -18.92
N ASP A 52 -8.80 14.77 -17.94
CA ASP A 52 -10.14 15.11 -17.45
C ASP A 52 -10.10 15.86 -16.11
N CYS A 53 -8.99 15.75 -15.37
CA CYS A 53 -8.83 16.37 -14.06
C CYS A 53 -8.14 17.73 -14.13
N ILE A 54 -8.70 18.73 -13.44
CA ILE A 54 -8.02 20.00 -13.18
C ILE A 54 -6.98 19.84 -12.07
N ILE A 55 -6.04 20.78 -12.00
CA ILE A 55 -4.99 20.82 -10.98
C ILE A 55 -5.37 21.86 -9.92
N PRO A 56 -5.54 21.48 -8.63
CA PRO A 56 -5.76 22.43 -7.55
C PRO A 56 -4.57 23.37 -7.39
N VAL A 57 -4.84 24.60 -6.93
CA VAL A 57 -3.85 25.66 -6.69
C VAL A 57 -3.88 26.13 -5.25
N PHE A 58 -2.78 26.71 -4.78
CA PHE A 58 -2.69 27.43 -3.52
C PHE A 58 -3.33 28.82 -3.66
N SER A 59 -4.33 29.13 -2.84
CA SER A 59 -5.19 30.29 -3.10
C SER A 59 -4.52 31.65 -2.90
N LYS A 60 -3.41 31.73 -2.15
CA LYS A 60 -2.75 33.02 -1.83
C LYS A 60 -1.76 33.49 -2.89
N ASP A 61 -1.20 32.58 -3.66
CA ASP A 61 -0.19 32.86 -4.69
C ASP A 61 -0.51 32.21 -6.04
N ASN A 62 -1.61 31.46 -6.12
CA ASN A 62 -2.11 30.81 -7.34
C ASN A 62 -1.12 29.80 -7.96
N GLU A 63 -0.17 29.33 -7.17
CA GLU A 63 0.79 28.29 -7.56
C GLU A 63 0.08 26.93 -7.62
N THR A 64 0.40 26.13 -8.64
CA THR A 64 -0.20 24.80 -8.80
C THR A 64 0.34 23.82 -7.78
N THR A 65 -0.50 22.90 -7.34
CA THR A 65 -0.04 21.69 -6.65
C THR A 65 0.66 20.74 -7.61
N ILE A 66 1.46 19.81 -7.09
CA ILE A 66 1.86 18.63 -7.88
C ILE A 66 0.61 17.81 -8.17
N SER A 67 0.33 17.52 -9.43
CA SER A 67 -0.87 16.77 -9.81
C SER A 67 -0.77 15.27 -9.46
N HIS A 68 -1.91 14.60 -9.39
CA HIS A 68 -1.96 13.13 -9.31
C HIS A 68 -1.21 12.46 -10.47
N TYR A 69 -1.33 12.99 -11.69
CA TYR A 69 -0.66 12.47 -12.87
C TYR A 69 0.87 12.59 -12.76
N GLU A 70 1.38 13.76 -12.37
CA GLU A 70 2.82 13.98 -12.16
C GLU A 70 3.38 13.04 -11.11
N PHE A 71 2.65 12.84 -10.01
CA PHE A 71 3.06 11.94 -8.94
C PHE A 71 3.18 10.48 -9.42
N VAL A 72 2.18 9.96 -10.13
CA VAL A 72 2.24 8.58 -10.65
C VAL A 72 3.42 8.42 -11.60
N ASN A 73 3.65 9.39 -12.49
CA ASN A 73 4.75 9.35 -13.43
C ASN A 73 6.13 9.49 -12.76
N SER A 74 6.27 10.34 -11.73
CA SER A 74 7.55 10.46 -11.02
C SER A 74 7.94 9.15 -10.35
N ILE A 75 6.96 8.43 -9.78
CA ILE A 75 7.20 7.10 -9.22
C ILE A 75 7.53 6.09 -10.31
N HIS A 76 6.81 6.10 -11.44
CA HIS A 76 7.13 5.24 -12.58
C HIS A 76 8.57 5.47 -13.09
N SER A 77 9.02 6.72 -13.19
CA SER A 77 10.38 7.07 -13.58
C SER A 77 11.41 6.51 -12.58
N ALA A 78 11.17 6.68 -11.27
CA ALA A 78 12.06 6.14 -10.24
C ALA A 78 12.12 4.60 -10.24
N ILE A 79 10.99 3.93 -10.48
CA ILE A 79 10.95 2.46 -10.66
C ILE A 79 11.76 2.07 -11.90
N SER A 80 11.56 2.76 -13.03
CA SER A 80 12.24 2.47 -14.29
C SER A 80 13.75 2.66 -14.19
N GLU A 81 14.22 3.59 -13.35
CA GLU A 81 15.65 3.78 -13.10
C GLU A 81 16.24 2.60 -12.32
N ILE A 82 15.61 2.20 -11.22
CA ILE A 82 16.13 1.14 -10.32
C ILE A 82 15.92 -0.26 -10.90
N PHE A 83 14.82 -0.47 -11.61
CA PHE A 83 14.38 -1.75 -12.18
C PHE A 83 14.39 -1.70 -13.72
N SER A 84 15.47 -1.19 -14.30
CA SER A 84 15.57 -0.79 -15.72
C SER A 84 15.38 -1.90 -16.77
N ASN A 85 15.20 -3.16 -16.35
CA ASN A 85 14.92 -4.30 -17.24
C ASN A 85 13.75 -5.15 -16.74
N SER A 86 13.01 -4.68 -15.75
CA SER A 86 11.84 -5.40 -15.24
C SER A 86 10.59 -4.92 -15.98
N LEU A 87 9.69 -5.85 -16.28
CA LEU A 87 8.34 -5.49 -16.70
C LEU A 87 7.63 -4.72 -15.56
N ILE A 88 7.10 -3.55 -15.88
CA ILE A 88 6.28 -2.73 -14.98
C ILE A 88 4.86 -2.72 -15.54
N LEU A 89 3.90 -3.27 -14.80
CA LEU A 89 2.50 -3.24 -15.23
C LEU A 89 1.93 -1.82 -15.19
N LYS A 90 0.82 -1.58 -15.92
CA LYS A 90 0.08 -0.33 -15.78
C LYS A 90 -0.39 -0.16 -14.32
N PRO A 91 -0.37 1.07 -13.78
CA PRO A 91 -0.73 1.29 -12.39
C PRO A 91 -2.21 0.99 -12.16
N ASP A 92 -2.54 0.26 -11.09
CA ASP A 92 -3.91 0.25 -10.57
C ASP A 92 -4.10 1.54 -9.76
N ILE A 93 -5.06 2.38 -10.14
CA ILE A 93 -5.29 3.71 -9.56
C ILE A 93 -6.69 3.75 -8.96
N ARG A 94 -6.75 4.15 -7.68
CA ARG A 94 -7.97 4.27 -6.90
C ARG A 94 -8.12 5.68 -6.37
N VAL A 95 -9.28 6.27 -6.61
CA VAL A 95 -9.60 7.64 -6.20
C VAL A 95 -10.84 7.66 -5.31
N SER A 96 -10.95 8.69 -4.46
CA SER A 96 -12.15 8.91 -3.65
C SER A 96 -12.43 10.42 -3.53
N HIS A 97 -13.69 10.74 -3.22
CA HIS A 97 -14.16 12.11 -3.01
C HIS A 97 -13.91 13.01 -4.22
N VAL A 98 -14.77 12.90 -5.23
CA VAL A 98 -14.75 13.79 -6.39
C VAL A 98 -15.08 15.23 -5.96
N ILE A 99 -14.23 16.16 -6.31
CA ILE A 99 -14.48 17.59 -6.21
C ILE A 99 -14.94 18.08 -7.57
N LYS A 100 -16.13 18.67 -7.62
CA LYS A 100 -16.76 19.16 -8.84
C LYS A 100 -16.79 20.68 -8.82
N GLY A 101 -16.20 21.29 -9.83
CA GLY A 101 -16.26 22.72 -10.11
C GLY A 101 -16.98 23.00 -11.42
N ARG A 102 -16.86 24.24 -11.87
CA ARG A 102 -17.39 24.70 -13.15
C ARG A 102 -16.47 25.75 -13.76
N VAL A 103 -16.49 25.86 -15.09
CA VAL A 103 -15.78 26.92 -15.81
C VAL A 103 -16.38 28.31 -15.52
N PRO A 104 -15.61 29.40 -15.65
CA PRO A 104 -16.09 30.75 -15.35
C PRO A 104 -17.34 31.18 -16.15
N THR A 105 -17.47 30.71 -17.39
CA THR A 105 -18.62 31.04 -18.26
C THR A 105 -19.93 30.39 -17.82
N ALA A 106 -19.91 29.43 -16.90
CA ALA A 106 -21.09 28.73 -16.37
C ALA A 106 -21.41 29.10 -14.90
N ILE A 107 -20.86 30.21 -14.40
CA ILE A 107 -21.19 30.75 -13.07
C ILE A 107 -22.70 31.05 -12.99
N GLY A 108 -23.34 30.66 -11.89
CA GLY A 108 -24.78 30.85 -11.67
C GLY A 108 -25.69 29.83 -12.36
N LYS A 109 -25.20 29.05 -13.32
CA LYS A 109 -25.98 28.00 -14.00
C LYS A 109 -26.40 26.90 -13.01
N PRO A 110 -27.68 26.49 -12.93
CA PRO A 110 -28.11 25.38 -12.10
C PRO A 110 -27.34 24.09 -12.42
N ALA A 111 -27.04 23.27 -11.40
CA ALA A 111 -26.22 22.06 -11.58
C ALA A 111 -26.80 21.06 -12.60
N LYS A 112 -28.14 21.04 -12.76
CA LYS A 112 -28.85 20.18 -13.72
C LYS A 112 -28.68 20.64 -15.17
N GLU A 113 -28.30 21.89 -15.39
CA GLU A 113 -28.17 22.50 -16.71
C GLU A 113 -26.70 22.57 -17.19
N LEU A 114 -25.73 22.22 -16.32
CA LEU A 114 -24.32 22.19 -16.68
C LEU A 114 -24.04 21.13 -17.75
N LEU A 115 -23.47 21.59 -18.86
CA LEU A 115 -22.92 20.75 -19.92
C LEU A 115 -21.62 20.11 -19.43
N ASP A 116 -21.21 19.00 -20.03
CA ASP A 116 -20.06 18.25 -19.52
C ASP A 116 -18.74 19.03 -19.65
N HIS A 117 -18.56 19.79 -20.73
CA HIS A 117 -17.40 20.67 -20.90
C HIS A 117 -17.39 21.87 -19.93
N GLU A 118 -18.53 22.18 -19.31
CA GLU A 118 -18.62 23.25 -18.30
C GLU A 118 -18.26 22.75 -16.90
N LYS A 119 -18.23 21.42 -16.69
CA LYS A 119 -17.89 20.80 -15.41
C LYS A 119 -16.39 20.60 -15.33
N THR A 120 -15.80 20.99 -14.21
CA THR A 120 -14.41 20.63 -13.89
C THR A 120 -14.42 19.62 -12.76
N ILE A 121 -13.47 18.69 -12.78
CA ILE A 121 -13.34 17.69 -11.72
C ILE A 121 -11.90 17.54 -11.29
N TYR A 122 -11.69 17.18 -10.04
CA TYR A 122 -10.48 16.52 -9.58
C TYR A 122 -10.85 15.60 -8.42
N TRP A 123 -9.93 14.73 -8.02
CA TRP A 123 -10.15 13.82 -6.91
C TRP A 123 -9.41 14.33 -5.68
N GLU A 124 -10.07 14.37 -4.52
CA GLU A 124 -9.42 14.81 -3.27
C GLU A 124 -8.32 13.83 -2.86
N ARG A 125 -8.52 12.53 -3.07
CA ARG A 125 -7.58 11.48 -2.65
C ARG A 125 -7.34 10.48 -3.76
N MET A 126 -6.09 10.05 -3.91
CA MET A 126 -5.66 9.06 -4.89
C MET A 126 -4.62 8.13 -4.26
N ALA A 127 -4.77 6.84 -4.50
CA ALA A 127 -3.75 5.83 -4.29
C ALA A 127 -3.46 5.13 -5.61
N PHE A 128 -2.23 4.70 -5.81
CA PHE A 128 -1.87 3.87 -6.94
C PHE A 128 -0.83 2.84 -6.56
N MET A 129 -0.73 1.80 -7.39
CA MET A 129 0.23 0.73 -7.23
C MET A 129 0.65 0.19 -8.60
N PHE A 130 1.96 0.11 -8.81
CA PHE A 130 2.63 -0.64 -9.85
C PHE A 130 2.95 -2.04 -9.34
N GLU A 131 2.79 -3.04 -10.21
CA GLU A 131 3.20 -4.42 -9.96
C GLU A 131 4.37 -4.78 -10.88
N LEU A 132 5.38 -5.47 -10.34
CA LEU A 132 6.56 -5.94 -11.07
C LEU A 132 6.53 -7.49 -11.09
N PRO A 133 5.82 -8.12 -12.05
CA PRO A 133 5.47 -9.54 -12.02
C PRO A 133 6.67 -10.49 -12.13
N GLU A 134 7.82 -10.00 -12.56
CA GLU A 134 9.05 -10.78 -12.67
C GLU A 134 9.80 -10.90 -11.34
N ILE A 135 9.47 -10.05 -10.35
CA ILE A 135 10.10 -10.05 -9.03
C ILE A 135 9.13 -10.69 -8.05
N THR A 136 9.26 -11.99 -7.88
CA THR A 136 8.37 -12.79 -7.02
C THR A 136 9.12 -13.54 -5.93
N ARG A 137 8.40 -13.85 -4.86
CA ARG A 137 8.83 -14.72 -3.76
C ARG A 137 7.70 -15.65 -3.36
N VAL A 138 8.01 -16.77 -2.71
CA VAL A 138 7.00 -17.65 -2.13
C VAL A 138 7.22 -17.69 -0.63
N ILE A 139 6.24 -17.21 0.13
CA ILE A 139 6.30 -17.14 1.60
C ILE A 139 5.12 -17.93 2.15
N ASN A 140 5.40 -18.92 3.01
CA ASN A 140 4.37 -19.77 3.63
C ASN A 140 3.36 -20.34 2.60
N GLY A 141 3.86 -20.74 1.42
CA GLY A 141 3.04 -21.27 0.32
C GLY A 141 2.29 -20.22 -0.51
N ASN A 142 2.42 -18.93 -0.22
CA ASN A 142 1.78 -17.86 -0.99
C ASN A 142 2.77 -17.19 -1.94
N LYS A 143 2.39 -17.07 -3.21
CA LYS A 143 3.16 -16.28 -4.18
C LYS A 143 2.98 -14.79 -3.88
N LEU A 144 4.10 -14.10 -3.70
CA LEU A 144 4.18 -12.66 -3.51
C LEU A 144 4.84 -12.01 -4.73
N THR A 145 4.34 -10.85 -5.15
CA THR A 145 4.90 -10.06 -6.25
C THR A 145 5.32 -8.69 -5.74
N LEU A 146 6.50 -8.19 -6.14
CA LEU A 146 6.96 -6.85 -5.77
C LEU A 146 5.98 -5.79 -6.29
N MET A 147 5.66 -4.83 -5.43
CA MET A 147 4.81 -3.70 -5.74
C MET A 147 5.41 -2.40 -5.22
N VAL A 148 5.15 -1.32 -5.94
CA VAL A 148 5.57 0.04 -5.59
C VAL A 148 4.38 0.96 -5.80
N GLY A 149 4.16 1.94 -4.93
CA GLY A 149 3.04 2.83 -5.08
C GLY A 149 3.11 4.06 -4.20
N GLY A 150 2.00 4.79 -4.17
CA GLY A 150 1.92 6.01 -3.39
C GLY A 150 0.50 6.46 -3.13
N VAL A 151 0.37 7.39 -2.19
CA VAL A 151 -0.88 8.05 -1.81
C VAL A 151 -0.71 9.56 -1.81
N ARG A 152 -1.65 10.24 -2.44
CA ARG A 152 -1.80 11.69 -2.42
C ARG A 152 -3.19 12.07 -1.96
N ALA A 153 -3.27 13.04 -1.07
CA ALA A 153 -4.52 13.44 -0.43
C ALA A 153 -4.52 14.96 -0.23
N TYR A 154 -5.22 15.68 -1.09
CA TYR A 154 -5.28 17.15 -1.07
C TYR A 154 -5.93 17.70 0.22
N ASN A 155 -6.77 16.91 0.90
CA ASN A 155 -7.32 17.31 2.21
C ASN A 155 -6.29 17.36 3.34
N LEU A 156 -5.09 16.82 3.12
CA LEU A 156 -3.97 16.97 4.06
C LEU A 156 -3.15 18.25 3.81
N GLU A 157 -3.44 18.94 2.70
CA GLU A 157 -2.86 20.24 2.33
C GLU A 157 -3.72 21.40 2.83
N ASN A 158 -3.08 22.53 3.09
CA ASN A 158 -3.78 23.79 3.28
C ASN A 158 -3.80 24.56 1.96
N LEU A 159 -4.74 24.23 1.06
CA LEU A 159 -4.86 24.93 -0.22
C LEU A 159 -5.25 26.42 -0.08
N TYR A 160 -5.61 26.88 1.13
CA TYR A 160 -5.86 28.29 1.42
C TYR A 160 -4.60 29.08 1.80
N SER A 161 -3.42 28.45 1.81
CA SER A 161 -2.14 29.10 2.09
C SER A 161 -1.40 29.53 0.81
N LYS A 162 -0.18 30.04 0.98
CA LYS A 162 0.82 30.08 -0.08
C LYS A 162 1.36 28.67 -0.32
N LYS A 163 1.94 28.41 -1.49
CA LYS A 163 2.61 27.15 -1.77
C LYS A 163 3.73 26.89 -0.77
N GLY A 164 3.71 25.70 -0.19
CA GLY A 164 4.73 25.21 0.72
C GLY A 164 5.15 23.81 0.31
N MET A 165 5.67 23.05 1.28
CA MET A 165 5.90 21.63 1.07
C MET A 165 4.57 20.88 1.03
N GLU A 166 4.44 20.03 0.02
CA GLU A 166 3.29 19.16 -0.21
C GLU A 166 3.59 17.77 0.35
N LYS A 167 2.55 17.09 0.84
CA LYS A 167 2.62 15.80 1.52
C LYS A 167 2.28 14.64 0.57
N PHE A 168 3.06 13.58 0.71
CA PHE A 168 2.91 12.34 -0.05
C PHE A 168 3.18 11.16 0.87
N LYS A 169 2.73 10.00 0.42
CA LYS A 169 3.15 8.71 0.95
C LYS A 169 3.68 7.89 -0.20
N ILE A 170 4.81 7.23 -0.01
CA ILE A 170 5.37 6.32 -1.00
C ILE A 170 5.75 5.00 -0.31
N PHE A 171 5.59 3.90 -1.02
CA PHE A 171 5.87 2.58 -0.50
C PHE A 171 6.46 1.64 -1.56
N ILE A 172 7.24 0.69 -1.08
CA ILE A 172 7.71 -0.50 -1.79
C ILE A 172 7.50 -1.70 -0.88
N GLY A 173 7.00 -2.79 -1.44
CA GLY A 173 6.62 -3.97 -0.67
C GLY A 173 6.22 -5.10 -1.59
N PHE A 174 5.43 -6.02 -1.06
CA PHE A 174 4.98 -7.20 -1.79
C PHE A 174 3.47 -7.34 -1.72
N LYS A 175 2.85 -7.72 -2.82
CA LYS A 175 1.43 -8.05 -2.90
C LYS A 175 1.28 -9.56 -2.79
N ASN A 176 0.48 -10.02 -1.84
CA ASN A 176 0.11 -11.43 -1.73
C ASN A 176 -0.90 -11.78 -2.84
N MET A 177 -0.51 -12.64 -3.78
CA MET A 177 -1.32 -12.93 -4.96
C MET A 177 -2.55 -13.80 -4.67
N VAL A 178 -2.62 -14.43 -3.49
CA VAL A 178 -3.80 -15.20 -3.07
C VAL A 178 -4.99 -14.28 -2.77
N CYS A 179 -4.72 -13.14 -2.13
CA CYS A 179 -5.77 -12.27 -1.59
C CYS A 179 -5.61 -10.80 -1.99
N CYS A 180 -4.57 -10.43 -2.73
CA CYS A 180 -4.20 -9.04 -3.04
C CYS A 180 -3.91 -8.15 -1.82
N ASN A 181 -3.57 -8.75 -0.67
CA ASN A 181 -3.11 -7.99 0.50
C ASN A 181 -1.75 -7.37 0.24
N MET A 182 -1.52 -6.16 0.74
CA MET A 182 -0.25 -5.46 0.62
C MET A 182 0.61 -5.72 1.87
N CYS A 183 1.75 -6.36 1.65
CA CYS A 183 2.77 -6.63 2.64
C CYS A 183 3.86 -5.56 2.57
N ILE A 184 3.87 -4.64 3.52
CA ILE A 184 4.77 -3.47 3.53
C ILE A 184 5.44 -3.38 4.89
N SER A 185 6.76 -3.28 4.91
CA SER A 185 7.57 -3.08 6.11
C SER A 185 7.89 -1.60 6.33
N THR A 186 8.37 -1.27 7.53
CA THR A 186 8.75 0.09 7.93
C THR A 186 9.83 0.70 7.03
N ASP A 187 10.84 -0.07 6.65
CA ASP A 187 11.92 0.36 5.76
C ASP A 187 11.51 0.41 4.28
N GLY A 188 10.30 -0.08 3.96
CA GLY A 188 9.66 0.03 2.66
C GLY A 188 8.65 1.16 2.57
N TYR A 189 8.57 2.06 3.56
CA TYR A 189 7.51 3.06 3.63
C TYR A 189 7.97 4.45 4.09
N PHE A 190 7.61 5.48 3.33
CA PHE A 190 7.63 6.87 3.79
C PHE A 190 6.18 7.38 3.95
N GLY A 191 5.71 7.46 5.20
CA GLY A 191 4.36 7.92 5.54
C GLY A 191 4.18 9.43 5.71
N GLU A 192 5.27 10.18 5.84
CA GLU A 192 5.25 11.64 5.92
C GLU A 192 6.30 12.27 4.98
N LEU A 193 6.23 11.94 3.69
CA LEU A 193 7.10 12.56 2.71
C LEU A 193 6.62 13.99 2.42
N ARG A 194 7.51 14.98 2.61
CA ARG A 194 7.24 16.39 2.33
C ARG A 194 8.21 16.89 1.28
N VAL A 195 7.69 17.39 0.16
CA VAL A 195 8.51 17.87 -0.96
C VAL A 195 7.96 19.19 -1.49
N SER A 196 8.84 20.06 -1.99
CA SER A 196 8.44 21.33 -2.61
C SER A 196 8.37 21.24 -4.14
N ALA A 197 8.96 20.20 -4.74
CA ALA A 197 9.08 20.02 -6.18
C ALA A 197 9.11 18.54 -6.57
N ILE A 198 8.84 18.26 -7.85
CA ILE A 198 8.78 16.90 -8.38
C ILE A 198 10.14 16.18 -8.33
N ASP A 199 11.25 16.91 -8.52
CA ASP A 199 12.60 16.32 -8.50
C ASP A 199 12.94 15.74 -7.12
N GLN A 200 12.54 16.42 -6.04
CA GLN A 200 12.69 15.90 -4.68
C GLN A 200 11.85 14.65 -4.44
N LEU A 201 10.68 14.56 -5.10
CA LEU A 201 9.84 13.36 -5.03
C LEU A 201 10.52 12.17 -5.69
N ILE A 202 11.15 12.38 -6.85
CA ILE A 202 11.94 11.35 -7.54
C ILE A 202 13.14 10.94 -6.68
N GLU A 203 13.93 11.90 -6.17
CA GLU A 203 15.10 11.64 -5.32
C GLU A 203 14.72 10.80 -4.09
N LYS A 204 13.66 11.20 -3.38
CA LYS A 204 13.18 10.48 -2.18
C LYS A 204 12.63 9.09 -2.52
N SER A 205 12.07 8.93 -3.71
CA SER A 205 11.62 7.62 -4.18
C SER A 205 12.80 6.69 -4.48
N LEU A 206 13.83 7.21 -5.17
CA LEU A 206 15.06 6.47 -5.42
C LEU A 206 15.77 6.07 -4.12
N GLU A 207 15.81 6.97 -3.13
CA GLU A 207 16.34 6.71 -1.79
C GLU A 207 15.61 5.52 -1.13
N LEU A 208 14.27 5.58 -1.07
CA LEU A 208 13.46 4.51 -0.46
C LEU A 208 13.70 3.16 -1.16
N PHE A 209 13.58 3.13 -2.48
CA PHE A 209 13.68 1.89 -3.25
C PHE A 209 15.09 1.28 -3.19
N SER A 210 16.13 2.12 -3.06
CA SER A 210 17.52 1.66 -2.96
C SER A 210 17.91 1.17 -1.56
N THR A 211 17.24 1.66 -0.52
CA THR A 211 17.53 1.33 0.89
C THR A 211 16.63 0.23 1.44
N TYR A 212 15.49 -0.04 0.80
CA TYR A 212 14.57 -1.12 1.15
C TYR A 212 15.27 -2.49 1.16
N ASN A 213 15.22 -3.19 2.31
CA ASN A 213 15.86 -4.48 2.48
C ASN A 213 14.88 -5.64 2.24
N VAL A 214 14.82 -6.08 0.98
CA VAL A 214 13.95 -7.20 0.54
C VAL A 214 14.18 -8.47 1.37
N GLU A 215 15.44 -8.88 1.56
CA GLU A 215 15.75 -10.15 2.22
C GLU A 215 15.35 -10.12 3.71
N ARG A 216 15.64 -9.01 4.41
CA ARG A 216 15.18 -8.83 5.79
C ARG A 216 13.65 -8.88 5.89
N HIS A 217 12.94 -8.26 4.94
CA HIS A 217 11.48 -8.31 4.92
C HIS A 217 10.96 -9.73 4.67
N MET A 218 11.59 -10.50 3.76
CA MET A 218 11.24 -11.90 3.52
C MET A 218 11.46 -12.76 4.77
N GLU A 219 12.65 -12.68 5.38
CA GLU A 219 13.00 -13.41 6.60
C GLU A 219 12.00 -13.14 7.73
N ALA A 220 11.60 -11.87 7.90
CA ALA A 220 10.60 -11.50 8.90
C ALA A 220 9.21 -12.09 8.58
N MET A 221 8.77 -12.09 7.32
CA MET A 221 7.49 -12.72 6.94
C MET A 221 7.52 -14.25 7.07
N GLU A 222 8.65 -14.91 6.78
CA GLU A 222 8.84 -16.34 7.06
C GLU A 222 8.81 -16.62 8.56
N PHE A 223 9.45 -15.75 9.35
CA PHE A 223 9.45 -15.84 10.81
C PHE A 223 8.04 -15.79 11.40
N LEU A 224 7.13 -14.96 10.86
CA LEU A 224 5.72 -14.96 11.25
C LEU A 224 5.05 -16.33 11.05
N GLY A 225 5.38 -17.04 9.96
CA GLY A 225 4.82 -18.36 9.66
C GLY A 225 5.25 -19.46 10.62
N LYS A 226 6.40 -19.28 11.29
CA LYS A 226 6.96 -20.23 12.26
C LYS A 226 6.35 -20.11 13.67
N HIS A 227 5.54 -19.07 13.91
CA HIS A 227 4.96 -18.78 15.21
C HIS A 227 3.45 -18.90 15.16
N GLN A 228 2.87 -19.47 16.22
CA GLN A 228 1.44 -19.69 16.32
C GLN A 228 0.89 -19.30 17.69
N ILE A 229 -0.37 -18.91 17.69
CA ILE A 229 -1.14 -18.63 18.89
C ILE A 229 -2.32 -19.60 18.98
N SER A 230 -2.65 -20.00 20.21
CA SER A 230 -3.85 -20.78 20.50
C SER A 230 -5.12 -19.93 20.35
N GLU A 231 -6.28 -20.59 20.24
CA GLU A 231 -7.59 -19.93 20.27
C GLU A 231 -7.76 -19.02 21.50
N ARG A 232 -7.28 -19.47 22.67
CA ARG A 232 -7.32 -18.67 23.91
C ARG A 232 -6.51 -17.39 23.79
N GLN A 233 -5.29 -17.48 23.24
CA GLN A 233 -4.44 -16.30 23.00
C GLN A 233 -5.05 -15.39 21.94
N PHE A 234 -5.64 -15.94 20.88
CA PHE A 234 -6.34 -15.15 19.87
C PHE A 234 -7.54 -14.39 20.46
N ALA A 235 -8.39 -15.05 21.24
CA ALA A 235 -9.53 -14.41 21.90
C ALA A 235 -9.07 -13.30 22.87
N HIS A 236 -8.01 -13.56 23.64
CA HIS A 236 -7.40 -12.57 24.53
C HIS A 236 -6.87 -11.36 23.75
N LEU A 237 -6.10 -11.61 22.69
CA LEU A 237 -5.54 -10.61 21.79
C LEU A 237 -6.63 -9.69 21.22
N MET A 238 -7.71 -10.26 20.67
CA MET A 238 -8.83 -9.49 20.11
C MET A 238 -9.50 -8.62 21.19
N GLY A 239 -9.66 -9.14 22.41
CA GLY A 239 -10.17 -8.36 23.55
C GLY A 239 -9.25 -7.19 23.91
N LYS A 240 -7.94 -7.43 23.95
CA LYS A 240 -6.92 -6.42 24.26
C LYS A 240 -6.86 -5.31 23.19
N LEU A 241 -7.02 -5.65 21.91
CA LEU A 241 -7.10 -4.65 20.85
C LEU A 241 -8.29 -3.71 21.05
N LYS A 242 -9.47 -4.23 21.44
CA LYS A 242 -10.64 -3.38 21.78
C LYS A 242 -10.39 -2.48 22.99
N MET A 243 -9.62 -2.98 23.97
CA MET A 243 -9.26 -2.20 25.16
C MET A 243 -8.20 -1.14 24.88
N ALA A 244 -7.30 -1.37 23.92
CA ALA A 244 -6.11 -0.55 23.68
C ALA A 244 -6.45 0.92 23.43
N SER A 245 -7.51 1.21 22.67
CA SER A 245 -7.98 2.57 22.38
C SER A 245 -8.45 3.34 23.61
N HIS A 246 -8.73 2.65 24.72
CA HIS A 246 -9.17 3.24 25.99
C HIS A 246 -8.13 3.11 27.11
N ALA A 247 -7.03 2.39 26.87
CA ALA A 247 -6.05 2.10 27.91
C ALA A 247 -5.18 3.34 28.22
N PRO A 248 -5.15 3.83 29.48
CA PRO A 248 -4.40 5.02 29.84
C PRO A 248 -2.87 4.80 29.88
N LYS A 249 -2.41 3.55 30.07
CA LYS A 249 -1.01 3.20 30.38
C LYS A 249 -0.21 2.54 29.27
N LEU A 250 -0.79 2.29 28.09
CA LEU A 250 0.02 1.85 26.96
C LEU A 250 0.89 3.05 26.53
N SER A 251 2.21 2.90 26.53
CA SER A 251 3.12 3.90 25.97
C SER A 251 2.77 4.16 24.50
N ASN A 252 3.15 5.30 23.92
CA ASN A 252 2.91 5.53 22.48
C ASN A 252 3.59 4.47 21.59
N ARG A 253 4.61 3.76 22.08
CA ARG A 253 5.19 2.58 21.41
C ARG A 253 4.31 1.32 21.53
N GLU A 254 3.55 1.17 22.61
CA GLU A 254 2.61 0.05 22.81
C GLU A 254 1.21 0.35 22.22
N LYS A 255 0.79 1.62 22.19
CA LYS A 255 -0.41 2.11 21.48
C LYS A 255 -0.19 2.20 19.97
N GLY A 256 1.05 2.44 19.57
CA GLY A 256 1.40 2.90 18.23
C GLY A 256 1.58 1.80 17.19
N VAL A 257 1.32 0.52 17.47
CA VAL A 257 1.73 -0.49 16.49
C VAL A 257 0.69 -0.73 15.39
N PHE A 258 -0.60 -0.42 15.54
CA PHE A 258 -1.53 -0.46 14.40
C PHE A 258 -2.90 0.15 14.77
N ASP A 259 -3.29 1.25 14.10
CA ASP A 259 -4.62 1.85 14.22
C ASP A 259 -5.69 0.93 13.60
N ILE A 260 -6.28 0.07 14.43
CA ILE A 260 -7.37 -0.84 14.06
C ILE A 260 -8.67 -0.42 14.74
N ASN A 261 -9.75 -0.33 13.98
CA ASN A 261 -11.08 -0.01 14.50
C ASN A 261 -11.92 -1.26 14.82
N ASP A 262 -13.02 -1.09 15.54
CA ASP A 262 -13.92 -2.19 15.94
C ASP A 262 -14.46 -2.99 14.75
N GLY A 263 -14.79 -2.32 13.64
CA GLY A 263 -15.26 -2.99 12.43
C GLY A 263 -14.19 -3.92 11.85
N GLN A 264 -12.93 -3.49 11.84
CA GLN A 264 -11.80 -4.28 11.39
C GLN A 264 -11.50 -5.44 12.35
N ILE A 265 -11.55 -5.22 13.66
CA ILE A 265 -11.40 -6.29 14.66
C ILE A 265 -12.48 -7.36 14.45
N ASN A 266 -13.74 -6.94 14.27
CA ASN A 266 -14.84 -7.87 14.02
C ASN A 266 -14.66 -8.63 12.69
N ASN A 267 -14.12 -7.98 11.65
CA ASN A 267 -13.77 -8.65 10.39
C ASN A 267 -12.68 -9.70 10.59
N VAL A 268 -11.63 -9.41 11.36
CA VAL A 268 -10.57 -10.38 11.71
C VAL A 268 -11.15 -11.56 12.47
N ILE A 269 -12.02 -11.33 13.46
CA ILE A 269 -12.69 -12.40 14.22
C ILE A 269 -13.55 -13.26 13.30
N LYS A 270 -14.34 -12.65 12.42
CA LYS A 270 -15.16 -13.40 11.45
C LYS A 270 -14.27 -14.26 10.55
N ASN A 271 -13.21 -13.67 10.00
CA ASN A 271 -12.34 -14.34 9.03
C ASN A 271 -11.42 -15.39 9.69
N TYR A 272 -11.13 -15.29 10.97
CA TYR A 272 -10.51 -16.37 11.75
C TYR A 272 -11.29 -17.69 11.64
N TYR A 273 -12.62 -17.64 11.53
CA TYR A 273 -13.47 -18.81 11.35
C TYR A 273 -13.81 -19.15 9.89
N THR A 274 -13.80 -18.16 8.99
CA THR A 274 -14.48 -18.27 7.68
C THR A 274 -13.61 -17.94 6.47
N ASP A 275 -12.38 -17.45 6.66
CA ASP A 275 -11.48 -17.14 5.54
C ASP A 275 -10.94 -18.41 4.90
N ASP A 276 -11.06 -18.52 3.58
CA ASP A 276 -10.66 -19.73 2.86
C ASP A 276 -9.15 -20.01 2.89
N ASN A 277 -8.32 -18.97 3.12
CA ASN A 277 -6.86 -19.07 2.98
C ASN A 277 -6.12 -18.86 4.31
N PHE A 278 -6.68 -18.05 5.21
CA PHE A 278 -6.00 -17.58 6.41
C PHE A 278 -6.78 -17.85 7.71
N CYS A 279 -7.81 -18.70 7.69
CA CYS A 279 -8.50 -19.10 8.91
C CYS A 279 -7.62 -19.93 9.85
N LYS A 280 -8.18 -20.22 11.03
CA LYS A 280 -7.59 -21.13 12.01
C LYS A 280 -7.34 -22.54 11.46
N GLY A 281 -6.35 -23.21 12.03
CA GLY A 281 -6.10 -24.64 11.80
C GLY A 281 -7.16 -25.55 12.43
N MET A 282 -7.02 -26.86 12.22
CA MET A 282 -7.94 -27.87 12.76
C MET A 282 -7.94 -27.92 14.29
N ASP A 283 -6.82 -27.58 14.93
CA ASP A 283 -6.63 -27.48 16.38
C ASP A 283 -7.04 -26.10 16.95
N ASN A 284 -7.70 -25.27 16.14
CA ASN A 284 -8.04 -23.87 16.43
C ASN A 284 -6.84 -22.94 16.64
N SER A 285 -5.61 -23.37 16.33
CA SER A 285 -4.45 -22.48 16.34
C SER A 285 -4.45 -21.54 15.13
N LEU A 286 -3.72 -20.43 15.23
CA LEU A 286 -3.51 -19.49 14.12
C LEU A 286 -2.03 -19.11 14.07
N ASN A 287 -1.39 -19.31 12.92
CA ASN A 287 -0.03 -18.81 12.71
C ASN A 287 -0.03 -17.28 12.51
N LEU A 288 1.08 -16.62 12.81
CA LEU A 288 1.14 -15.15 12.76
C LEU A 288 1.19 -14.60 11.32
N TRP A 289 1.59 -15.40 10.33
CA TRP A 289 1.47 -15.05 8.91
C TRP A 289 0.00 -14.91 8.47
N ASN A 290 -0.84 -15.84 8.88
CA ASN A 290 -2.27 -15.84 8.63
C ASN A 290 -2.92 -14.68 9.37
N LEU A 291 -2.60 -14.48 10.66
CA LEU A 291 -3.07 -13.32 11.42
C LEU A 291 -2.73 -11.99 10.73
N TYR A 292 -1.49 -11.85 10.23
CA TYR A 292 -1.07 -10.68 9.47
C TYR A 292 -1.89 -10.46 8.20
N ASN A 293 -2.18 -11.54 7.46
CA ASN A 293 -3.05 -11.48 6.27
C ASN A 293 -4.51 -11.17 6.63
N LEU A 294 -5.01 -11.63 7.78
CA LEU A 294 -6.34 -11.24 8.26
C LEU A 294 -6.41 -9.75 8.59
N PHE A 295 -5.37 -9.18 9.22
CA PHE A 295 -5.32 -7.75 9.51
C PHE A 295 -5.24 -6.89 8.25
N THR A 296 -4.33 -7.22 7.32
CA THR A 296 -4.20 -6.50 6.05
C THR A 296 -5.44 -6.67 5.16
N GLY A 297 -6.10 -7.82 5.21
CA GLY A 297 -7.40 -8.04 4.59
C GLY A 297 -8.48 -7.11 5.16
N ALA A 298 -8.58 -7.02 6.49
CA ALA A 298 -9.49 -6.09 7.16
C ALA A 298 -9.16 -4.61 6.88
N ASN A 299 -7.92 -4.28 6.52
CA ASN A 299 -7.52 -2.93 6.16
C ASN A 299 -8.02 -2.44 4.82
N LYS A 300 -8.44 -3.32 3.90
CA LYS A 300 -8.97 -2.92 2.58
C LYS A 300 -10.24 -2.06 2.66
N SER A 301 -10.92 -2.10 3.81
CA SER A 301 -12.06 -1.23 4.09
C SER A 301 -11.67 0.16 4.62
N SER A 302 -10.38 0.45 4.79
CA SER A 302 -9.89 1.74 5.27
C SER A 302 -9.90 2.78 4.15
N TYR A 303 -10.02 4.05 4.53
CA TYR A 303 -9.79 5.15 3.60
C TYR A 303 -8.36 5.12 3.04
N ILE A 304 -8.22 5.55 1.78
CA ILE A 304 -6.95 5.63 1.03
C ILE A 304 -5.77 6.12 1.89
N HIS A 305 -5.95 7.23 2.62
CA HIS A 305 -4.85 7.86 3.35
C HIS A 305 -4.38 7.11 4.60
N ASN A 306 -5.18 6.20 5.16
CA ASN A 306 -4.82 5.42 6.36
C ASN A 306 -4.50 3.97 6.04
N ASN A 307 -4.94 3.44 4.88
CA ASN A 307 -4.79 2.02 4.54
C ASN A 307 -3.32 1.55 4.59
N ILE A 308 -2.39 2.36 4.09
CA ILE A 308 -0.97 1.97 4.03
C ILE A 308 -0.32 1.98 5.41
N ASP A 309 -0.53 3.04 6.22
CA ASP A 309 0.01 3.08 7.60
C ASP A 309 -0.49 1.89 8.42
N ARG A 310 -1.74 1.53 8.19
CA ARG A 310 -2.41 0.38 8.80
C ARG A 310 -1.76 -0.94 8.41
N ASN A 311 -1.40 -1.13 7.15
CA ASN A 311 -0.72 -2.34 6.70
C ASN A 311 0.72 -2.45 7.24
N VAL A 312 1.44 -1.33 7.30
CA VAL A 312 2.78 -1.27 7.92
C VAL A 312 2.69 -1.57 9.41
N GLY A 313 1.73 -0.96 10.11
CA GLY A 313 1.50 -1.25 11.51
C GLY A 313 1.11 -2.71 11.77
N SER A 314 0.26 -3.29 10.93
CA SER A 314 -0.10 -4.71 11.03
C SER A 314 1.13 -5.63 10.97
N PHE A 315 2.11 -5.27 10.13
CA PHE A 315 3.36 -6.03 9.99
C PHE A 315 4.25 -5.90 11.23
N GLU A 316 4.46 -4.67 11.70
CA GLU A 316 5.22 -4.40 12.92
C GLU A 316 4.60 -5.10 14.14
N PHE A 317 3.26 -5.09 14.22
CA PHE A 317 2.51 -5.68 15.31
C PHE A 317 2.70 -7.20 15.35
N CYS A 318 2.49 -7.87 14.21
CA CYS A 318 2.67 -9.32 14.13
C CYS A 318 4.13 -9.71 14.39
N THR A 319 5.09 -8.91 13.92
CA THR A 319 6.52 -9.14 14.18
C THR A 319 6.84 -9.02 15.67
N SER A 320 6.27 -8.02 16.36
CA SER A 320 6.41 -7.85 17.82
C SER A 320 5.83 -9.02 18.61
N LEU A 321 4.66 -9.54 18.18
CA LEU A 321 4.07 -10.75 18.76
C LEU A 321 4.98 -11.96 18.56
N ALA A 322 5.51 -12.16 17.35
CA ALA A 322 6.41 -13.27 17.04
C ALA A 322 7.67 -13.25 17.91
N ASN A 323 8.31 -12.08 18.03
CA ASN A 323 9.48 -11.89 18.90
C ASN A 323 9.17 -12.19 20.37
N SER A 324 7.98 -11.81 20.84
CA SER A 324 7.56 -12.07 22.22
C SER A 324 7.36 -13.57 22.48
N LEU A 325 6.80 -14.29 21.51
CA LEU A 325 6.65 -15.75 21.58
C LEU A 325 8.00 -16.47 21.55
N ASP A 326 8.92 -16.04 20.68
CA ASP A 326 10.26 -16.65 20.55
C ASP A 326 11.13 -16.40 21.79
N SER A 327 11.11 -15.18 22.32
CA SER A 327 11.90 -14.80 23.51
C SER A 327 11.23 -15.18 24.84
N ASN A 328 10.02 -15.75 24.81
CA ASN A 328 9.19 -16.06 25.97
C ASN A 328 9.03 -14.88 26.95
N VAL A 329 8.99 -13.66 26.42
CA VAL A 329 8.80 -12.41 27.18
C VAL A 329 7.30 -12.12 27.26
N GLY A 330 6.82 -11.78 28.45
CA GLY A 330 5.41 -11.43 28.66
C GLY A 330 4.97 -10.29 27.74
N ASN A 331 3.87 -10.51 27.01
CA ASN A 331 3.28 -9.53 26.11
C ASN A 331 1.82 -9.27 26.51
N TRP A 332 1.46 -8.01 26.73
CA TRP A 332 0.12 -7.60 27.18
C TRP A 332 -1.01 -8.03 26.25
N PHE A 333 -0.71 -8.27 24.98
CA PHE A 333 -1.65 -8.74 23.97
C PHE A 333 -1.79 -10.27 23.94
N LEU A 334 -0.89 -11.03 24.59
CA LEU A 334 -0.90 -12.50 24.59
C LEU A 334 -1.17 -13.11 25.97
N ASN A 335 -0.81 -12.41 27.06
CA ASN A 335 -0.83 -12.93 28.44
C ASN A 335 -1.59 -12.02 29.42
#